data_AF-A0A9E0DE89-F1
#
_entry.id   AF-A0A9E0DE89-F1
#
_cell.length_a   1.000
_cell.length_b   1.000
_cell.length_c   1.000
_cell.angle_alpha   90.00
_cell.angle_beta   90.00
_cell.angle_gamma   90.00
#
_symmetry.space_group_name_H-M   'P 1'
#
loop_
_entity.id
_entity.type
_entity.pdbx_description
1 polymer ?
#
loop_
_entity_poly.entity_id
_entity_poly.type
_entity_poly.pdbx_seq_one_letter_code
_entity_poly.pdbx_strand_id
1 'polypeptide(L)'
;MNHRTSITHRLARLAVPMLLALVSALLLMLLLGPGGDSPVLFAGDPIEGPTFTPTPSLTPTVTPTDPPTATPTLSPTITSTLTPTVTPTVTPTATPTFTPTLTVALSETVFLPAIQRAPLAFACPTTSDRTFAAVPVVGPPADHPDAQHGDLNLALRGYAPTHADLQLVEINGQTDAGAPRLAGLFADGRVPIFSAGFRVHDWDWGCGEHGCRGDLLTAETVTLLGMAGAPGEALHIPRRADSIYAGDFIALVLYAEPTRLTLGYTREDTVAHGYAVHLEDLCVDPALVALYRHLNQAGRGNLPGLRNGEILGTLGPDPFKVAIRDRGSFMDPRSRKDWWQGAR
;
A
#
# COMPACT_ATOMS: atom_id res chain seq x y z
N MET A 1 -43.75 -27.90 62.46
CA MET A 1 -42.61 -28.43 61.67
C MET A 1 -41.76 -27.25 61.20
N ASN A 2 -40.68 -26.95 61.94
CA ASN A 2 -39.72 -25.90 61.60
C ASN A 2 -38.44 -26.56 61.09
N HIS A 3 -38.13 -26.40 59.81
CA HIS A 3 -36.90 -26.90 59.18
C HIS A 3 -35.97 -25.71 58.87
N ARG A 4 -35.33 -25.18 59.92
CA ARG A 4 -34.26 -24.17 59.80
C ARG A 4 -33.18 -24.44 60.85
N THR A 5 -32.34 -25.44 60.60
CA THR A 5 -31.08 -25.69 61.34
C THR A 5 -30.28 -26.81 60.65
N SER A 6 -29.77 -26.60 59.43
CA SER A 6 -28.79 -27.54 58.84
C SER A 6 -28.03 -26.99 57.62
N ILE A 7 -27.60 -25.72 57.63
CA ILE A 7 -26.72 -25.18 56.56
C ILE A 7 -25.48 -24.49 57.13
N THR A 8 -25.55 -23.96 58.35
CA THR A 8 -24.44 -23.24 59.01
C THR A 8 -23.27 -24.14 59.45
N HIS A 9 -23.44 -25.46 59.57
CA HIS A 9 -22.35 -26.37 59.96
C HIS A 9 -21.54 -26.98 58.80
N ARG A 10 -22.00 -26.87 57.54
CA ARG A 10 -21.26 -27.40 56.38
C ARG A 10 -20.31 -26.40 55.74
N LEU A 11 -20.52 -25.10 55.93
CA LEU A 11 -19.60 -24.04 55.44
C LEU A 11 -18.33 -23.90 56.31
N ALA A 12 -18.38 -24.27 57.59
CA ALA A 12 -17.23 -24.19 58.49
C ALA A 12 -16.18 -25.32 58.28
N ARG A 13 -16.52 -26.42 57.59
CA ARG A 13 -15.60 -27.55 57.36
C ARG A 13 -14.78 -27.46 56.07
N LEU A 14 -15.09 -26.52 55.16
CA LEU A 14 -14.28 -26.25 53.96
C LEU A 14 -13.40 -24.99 54.08
N ALA A 15 -13.69 -24.07 55.01
CA ALA A 15 -12.93 -22.83 55.16
C ALA A 15 -11.54 -23.04 55.79
N VAL A 16 -11.39 -24.00 56.71
CA VAL A 16 -10.14 -24.24 57.45
C VAL A 16 -9.00 -24.82 56.57
N PRO A 17 -9.21 -25.83 55.70
CA PRO A 17 -8.12 -26.33 54.84
C PRO A 17 -7.74 -25.34 53.72
N MET A 18 -8.68 -24.50 53.26
CA MET A 18 -8.41 -23.49 52.23
C MET A 18 -7.59 -22.31 52.77
N LEU A 19 -7.83 -21.90 54.02
CA LEU A 19 -7.05 -20.86 54.69
C LEU A 19 -5.59 -21.32 54.93
N LEU A 20 -5.38 -22.61 55.27
CA LEU A 20 -4.05 -23.18 55.48
C LEU A 20 -3.23 -23.25 54.17
N ALA A 21 -3.88 -23.54 53.05
CA ALA A 21 -3.24 -23.54 51.73
C ALA A 21 -2.85 -22.13 51.26
N LEU A 22 -3.68 -21.12 51.53
CA LEU A 22 -3.40 -19.72 51.21
C LEU A 22 -2.24 -19.14 52.04
N VAL A 23 -2.15 -19.48 53.33
CA VAL A 23 -1.04 -19.05 54.20
C VAL A 23 0.28 -19.69 53.78
N SER A 24 0.25 -20.96 53.33
CA SER A 24 1.45 -21.66 52.83
C SER A 24 1.96 -21.10 51.49
N ALA A 25 1.05 -20.76 50.57
CA ALA A 25 1.39 -20.12 49.30
C ALA A 25 1.94 -18.69 49.48
N LEU A 26 1.40 -17.94 50.45
CA LEU A 26 1.89 -16.60 50.78
C LEU A 26 3.27 -16.64 51.46
N LEU A 27 3.53 -17.64 52.32
CA LEU A 27 4.85 -17.83 52.95
C LEU A 27 5.93 -18.23 51.94
N LEU A 28 5.57 -18.99 50.89
CA LEU A 28 6.49 -19.36 49.81
C LEU A 28 6.81 -18.17 48.87
N MET A 29 5.87 -17.26 48.64
CA MET A 29 6.08 -16.02 47.88
C MET A 29 6.95 -14.98 48.64
N LEU A 30 6.98 -15.02 49.97
CA LEU A 30 7.84 -14.14 50.79
C LEU A 30 9.29 -14.66 50.96
N LEU A 31 9.57 -15.91 50.57
CA LEU A 31 10.92 -16.53 50.62
C LEU A 31 11.72 -16.34 49.32
N LEU A 32 11.09 -15.85 48.24
CA LEU A 32 11.73 -15.51 46.97
C LEU A 32 11.57 -14.00 46.71
N GLY A 33 12.29 -13.19 47.50
CA GLY A 33 12.34 -11.74 47.29
C GLY A 33 12.99 -11.36 45.94
N PRO A 34 12.63 -10.19 45.36
CA PRO A 34 13.23 -9.71 44.13
C PRO A 34 14.67 -9.25 44.39
N GLY A 35 15.63 -9.86 43.69
CA GLY A 35 17.05 -9.51 43.76
C GLY A 35 17.28 -8.09 43.23
N GLY A 36 17.62 -7.20 44.14
CA GLY A 36 18.08 -5.84 43.87
C GLY A 36 19.57 -5.78 43.58
N ASP A 37 19.89 -4.75 42.80
CA ASP A 37 21.18 -4.28 42.32
C ASP A 37 22.33 -4.28 43.33
N SER A 38 23.55 -4.50 42.82
CA SER A 38 24.73 -3.75 43.24
C SER A 38 25.78 -3.65 42.11
N PRO A 39 26.47 -2.51 41.98
CA PRO A 39 27.40 -2.22 40.89
C PRO A 39 28.82 -2.68 41.23
N VAL A 40 29.59 -3.10 40.22
CA VAL A 40 31.03 -3.33 40.37
C VAL A 40 31.78 -2.53 39.30
N LEU A 41 32.54 -1.55 39.78
CA LEU A 41 33.55 -0.79 39.05
C LEU A 41 34.72 -1.71 38.67
N PHE A 42 35.07 -1.76 37.38
CA PHE A 42 36.45 -2.00 36.94
C PHE A 42 36.75 -1.17 35.70
N ALA A 43 37.77 -0.31 35.84
CA ALA A 43 38.49 0.32 34.75
C ALA A 43 39.48 -0.70 34.15
N GLY A 44 39.72 -0.65 32.84
CA GLY A 44 40.86 -1.35 32.22
C GLY A 44 40.66 -1.78 30.76
N ASP A 45 41.09 -0.90 29.86
CA ASP A 45 41.68 -1.13 28.53
C ASP A 45 40.87 -1.55 27.29
N PRO A 46 41.24 -0.97 26.10
CA PRO A 46 40.54 -1.16 24.83
C PRO A 46 41.17 -2.30 24.02
N ILE A 47 40.34 -3.16 23.43
CA ILE A 47 40.82 -4.17 22.48
C ILE A 47 39.85 -4.30 21.30
N GLU A 48 40.32 -3.72 20.19
CA GLU A 48 40.15 -4.14 18.79
C GLU A 48 38.80 -4.76 18.38
N GLY A 49 37.94 -3.93 17.78
CA GLY A 49 36.84 -4.41 16.94
C GLY A 49 37.36 -4.96 15.60
N PRO A 50 36.84 -6.10 15.10
CA PRO A 50 37.16 -6.55 13.76
C PRO A 50 36.52 -5.59 12.74
N THR A 51 37.40 -4.94 11.98
CA THR A 51 37.08 -4.10 10.82
C THR A 51 36.63 -5.02 9.69
N PHE A 52 35.35 -4.95 9.29
CA PHE A 52 34.89 -5.62 8.07
C PHE A 52 35.13 -4.70 6.88
N THR A 53 36.22 -4.96 6.16
CA THR A 53 36.56 -4.35 4.88
C THR A 53 35.66 -4.94 3.77
N PRO A 54 34.92 -4.13 2.99
CA PRO A 54 34.25 -4.64 1.80
C PRO A 54 35.25 -4.76 0.64
N THR A 55 35.48 -5.97 0.16
CA THR A 55 36.20 -6.25 -1.09
C THR A 55 35.24 -6.06 -2.27
N PRO A 56 35.51 -5.17 -3.24
CA PRO A 56 34.78 -5.17 -4.50
C PRO A 56 35.35 -6.27 -5.42
N SER A 57 34.53 -7.25 -5.78
CA SER A 57 34.82 -8.20 -6.86
C SER A 57 33.90 -7.92 -8.04
N LEU A 58 34.48 -7.48 -9.15
CA LEU A 58 33.82 -7.25 -10.43
C LEU A 58 34.03 -8.47 -11.35
N THR A 59 32.96 -9.19 -11.67
CA THR A 59 32.83 -9.84 -12.99
C THR A 59 31.36 -10.13 -13.32
N PRO A 60 30.68 -9.32 -14.15
CA PRO A 60 29.48 -9.77 -14.85
C PRO A 60 29.89 -10.51 -16.13
N THR A 61 29.79 -11.85 -16.11
CA THR A 61 29.83 -12.66 -17.33
C THR A 61 28.48 -12.54 -18.03
N VAL A 62 28.40 -11.67 -19.04
CA VAL A 62 27.24 -11.59 -19.94
C VAL A 62 27.44 -12.61 -21.05
N THR A 63 26.79 -13.77 -20.94
CA THR A 63 26.64 -14.70 -22.06
C THR A 63 25.40 -14.27 -22.84
N PRO A 64 25.51 -13.88 -24.12
CA PRO A 64 24.33 -13.60 -24.94
C PRO A 64 23.60 -14.91 -25.26
N THR A 65 22.39 -15.06 -24.75
CA THR A 65 21.46 -16.13 -25.16
C THR A 65 20.78 -15.71 -26.46
N ASP A 66 20.68 -16.67 -27.37
CA ASP A 66 20.25 -16.58 -28.77
C ASP A 66 18.94 -15.79 -29.06
N PRO A 67 18.81 -15.25 -30.30
CA PRO A 67 17.68 -14.43 -30.74
C PRO A 67 16.37 -15.22 -30.87
N PRO A 68 15.20 -14.54 -30.83
CA PRO A 68 13.91 -15.18 -30.99
C PRO A 68 13.71 -15.71 -32.42
N THR A 69 13.36 -16.99 -32.52
CA THR A 69 12.80 -17.63 -33.72
C THR A 69 11.42 -17.01 -34.01
N ALA A 70 11.39 -15.95 -34.81
CA ALA A 70 10.16 -15.52 -35.46
C ALA A 70 9.92 -16.43 -36.68
N THR A 71 8.80 -17.15 -36.67
CA THR A 71 8.25 -17.85 -37.84
C THR A 71 7.36 -16.87 -38.59
N PRO A 72 7.77 -16.30 -39.74
CA PRO A 72 6.84 -15.57 -40.60
C PRO A 72 6.05 -16.57 -41.45
N THR A 73 4.75 -16.71 -41.17
CA THR A 73 3.79 -17.30 -42.12
C THR A 73 3.57 -16.30 -43.26
N LEU A 74 4.31 -16.50 -44.36
CA LEU A 74 4.06 -15.83 -45.62
C LEU A 74 2.88 -16.50 -46.33
N SER A 75 1.81 -15.74 -46.57
CA SER A 75 0.99 -15.93 -47.76
C SER A 75 0.74 -14.57 -48.41
N PRO A 76 1.51 -14.23 -49.45
CA PRO A 76 1.02 -13.33 -50.48
C PRO A 76 0.89 -14.09 -51.82
N THR A 77 -0.33 -14.12 -52.32
CA THR A 77 -0.69 -14.52 -53.68
C THR A 77 0.08 -13.65 -54.68
N ILE A 78 0.95 -14.27 -55.48
CA ILE A 78 1.73 -13.60 -56.52
C ILE A 78 0.85 -13.45 -57.76
N THR A 79 0.53 -12.22 -58.16
CA THR A 79 0.17 -11.91 -59.55
C THR A 79 1.27 -11.01 -60.10
N SER A 80 2.15 -11.59 -60.90
CA SER A 80 3.22 -10.89 -61.60
C SER A 80 2.65 -10.16 -62.81
N THR A 81 2.96 -8.88 -62.99
CA THR A 81 3.08 -8.28 -64.31
C THR A 81 3.85 -6.94 -64.28
N LEU A 82 4.90 -6.87 -65.11
CA LEU A 82 5.57 -5.71 -65.73
C LEU A 82 6.80 -5.06 -65.02
N THR A 83 7.97 -5.48 -65.52
CA THR A 83 9.21 -4.74 -65.88
C THR A 83 9.46 -3.33 -65.35
N PRO A 84 10.68 -3.11 -64.82
CA PRO A 84 11.51 -2.01 -65.30
C PRO A 84 12.93 -2.47 -65.71
N THR A 85 13.35 -2.05 -66.91
CA THR A 85 14.73 -2.12 -67.41
C THR A 85 15.37 -0.76 -67.22
N VAL A 86 16.26 -0.59 -66.24
CA VAL A 86 17.34 0.43 -66.31
C VAL A 86 18.54 -0.03 -65.50
N THR A 87 19.68 -0.18 -66.16
CA THR A 87 21.00 -0.40 -65.58
C THR A 87 21.73 0.95 -65.48
N PRO A 88 22.30 1.29 -64.31
CA PRO A 88 23.48 2.14 -64.29
C PRO A 88 24.67 1.43 -63.63
N THR A 89 25.68 1.15 -64.45
CA THR A 89 27.05 0.83 -64.03
C THR A 89 27.74 2.14 -63.69
N VAL A 90 28.17 2.32 -62.44
CA VAL A 90 29.15 3.35 -62.08
C VAL A 90 30.04 2.84 -60.94
N THR A 91 31.31 2.66 -61.26
CA THR A 91 32.40 2.35 -60.35
C THR A 91 33.02 3.67 -59.88
N PRO A 92 33.05 4.00 -58.58
CA PRO A 92 33.92 5.04 -58.08
C PRO A 92 35.25 4.44 -57.60
N THR A 93 36.30 4.67 -58.39
CA THR A 93 37.70 4.60 -57.96
C THR A 93 38.15 6.01 -57.59
N ALA A 94 38.30 6.29 -56.29
CA ALA A 94 39.14 7.39 -55.81
C ALA A 94 39.50 7.14 -54.35
N THR A 95 40.79 6.90 -54.08
CA THR A 95 41.36 6.90 -52.74
C THR A 95 41.88 8.30 -52.45
N PRO A 96 41.25 9.10 -51.56
CA PRO A 96 41.85 10.34 -51.13
C PRO A 96 42.87 10.06 -50.01
N THR A 97 44.14 10.35 -50.27
CA THR A 97 45.20 10.41 -49.27
C THR A 97 45.20 11.82 -48.65
N PHE A 98 44.64 11.98 -47.46
CA PHE A 98 44.78 13.22 -46.69
C PHE A 98 45.65 12.97 -45.47
N THR A 99 46.83 13.59 -45.45
CA THR A 99 47.71 13.67 -44.29
C THR A 99 47.25 14.84 -43.42
N PRO A 100 46.73 14.63 -42.20
CA PRO A 100 46.33 15.75 -41.35
C PRO A 100 47.58 16.47 -40.82
N THR A 101 47.69 17.77 -41.08
CA THR A 101 48.64 18.64 -40.39
C THR A 101 48.00 19.10 -39.08
N LEU A 102 48.57 18.70 -37.94
CA LEU A 102 48.10 19.13 -36.62
C LEU A 102 48.61 20.55 -36.31
N THR A 103 47.73 21.53 -36.34
CA THR A 103 47.95 22.84 -35.71
C THR A 103 47.44 22.79 -34.28
N VAL A 104 48.35 22.81 -33.31
CA VAL A 104 47.99 22.88 -31.88
C VAL A 104 47.72 24.34 -31.54
N ALA A 105 46.44 24.68 -31.32
CA ALA A 105 46.06 25.92 -30.66
C ALA A 105 45.91 25.65 -29.16
N LEU A 106 46.74 26.29 -28.34
CA LEU A 106 46.59 26.28 -26.88
C LEU A 106 45.41 27.18 -26.51
N SER A 107 44.28 26.57 -26.17
CA SER A 107 43.16 27.25 -25.54
C SER A 107 43.22 26.99 -24.04
N GLU A 108 43.46 28.02 -23.24
CA GLU A 108 43.33 27.93 -21.80
C GLU A 108 41.83 27.88 -21.45
N THR A 109 41.33 26.71 -21.09
CA THR A 109 40.00 26.52 -20.51
C THR A 109 40.12 26.37 -19.00
N VAL A 110 39.54 27.31 -18.27
CA VAL A 110 39.34 27.17 -16.82
C VAL A 110 38.10 26.30 -16.60
N PHE A 111 38.29 25.08 -16.11
CA PHE A 111 37.21 24.21 -15.66
C PHE A 111 36.77 24.63 -14.26
N LEU A 112 35.61 25.28 -14.16
CA LEU A 112 34.89 25.38 -12.90
C LEU A 112 34.22 24.02 -12.60
N PRO A 113 34.35 23.45 -11.39
CA PRO A 113 33.61 22.25 -11.05
C PRO A 113 32.11 22.58 -11.05
N ALA A 114 31.39 22.02 -12.03
CA ALA A 114 29.94 22.02 -12.01
C ALA A 114 29.48 21.04 -10.92
N ILE A 115 29.09 21.54 -9.75
CA ILE A 115 28.32 20.76 -8.78
C ILE A 115 26.89 20.66 -9.32
N GLN A 116 26.62 19.67 -10.17
CA GLN A 116 25.26 19.25 -10.46
C GLN A 116 24.71 18.57 -9.20
N ARG A 117 23.89 19.28 -8.41
CA ARG A 117 22.98 18.62 -7.47
C ARG A 117 22.02 17.79 -8.31
N ALA A 118 22.18 16.46 -8.29
CA ALA A 118 21.10 15.58 -8.69
C ALA A 118 19.86 15.98 -7.86
N PRO A 119 18.68 16.20 -8.47
CA PRO A 119 17.47 16.38 -7.68
C PRO A 119 17.36 15.13 -6.80
N LEU A 120 17.28 15.33 -5.48
CA LEU A 120 17.04 14.22 -4.56
C LEU A 120 15.77 13.53 -5.04
N ALA A 121 15.88 12.27 -5.48
CA ALA A 121 14.71 11.47 -5.78
C ALA A 121 13.83 11.47 -4.54
N PHE A 122 12.56 11.88 -4.69
CA PHE A 122 11.64 11.88 -3.58
C PHE A 122 11.54 10.44 -3.04
N ALA A 123 11.71 10.29 -1.72
CA ALA A 123 11.62 9.01 -1.04
C ALA A 123 10.52 9.08 0.01
N CYS A 124 9.72 8.01 0.10
CA CYS A 124 8.69 7.91 1.14
C CYS A 124 9.32 7.95 2.55
N PRO A 125 8.65 8.59 3.53
CA PRO A 125 9.09 8.54 4.92
C PRO A 125 9.20 7.11 5.44
N THR A 126 10.29 6.80 6.14
CA THR A 126 10.53 5.47 6.75
C THR A 126 10.24 5.43 8.25
N THR A 127 10.08 6.59 8.88
CA THR A 127 9.73 6.75 10.29
C THR A 127 8.58 7.75 10.46
N SER A 128 7.82 7.61 11.55
CA SER A 128 6.73 8.52 11.90
C SER A 128 6.54 8.53 13.41
N ASP A 129 6.24 9.71 13.95
CA ASP A 129 5.89 9.91 15.36
C ASP A 129 4.36 9.91 15.58
N ARG A 130 3.57 9.58 14.55
CA ARG A 130 2.11 9.47 14.66
C ARG A 130 1.72 8.21 15.43
N THR A 131 0.63 8.33 16.18
CA THR A 131 0.03 7.21 16.91
C THR A 131 -1.35 6.93 16.34
N PHE A 132 -1.60 5.66 16.02
CA PHE A 132 -2.89 5.16 15.58
C PHE A 132 -3.48 4.22 16.63
N ALA A 133 -4.81 4.15 16.70
CA ALA A 133 -5.51 3.33 17.67
C ALA A 133 -6.01 2.03 17.05
N ALA A 134 -6.06 0.97 17.85
CA ALA A 134 -6.69 -0.29 17.46
C ALA A 134 -8.19 -0.26 17.80
N VAL A 135 -9.04 -0.73 16.88
CA VAL A 135 -10.48 -0.86 17.04
C VAL A 135 -10.87 -2.34 16.89
N PRO A 136 -11.74 -2.88 17.76
CA PRO A 136 -12.13 -4.28 17.68
C PRO A 136 -12.98 -4.55 16.44
N VAL A 137 -12.70 -5.64 15.74
CA VAL A 137 -13.45 -6.10 14.55
C VAL A 137 -14.76 -6.78 14.97
N VAL A 138 -15.80 -6.67 14.13
CA VAL A 138 -17.05 -7.44 14.24
C VAL A 138 -17.04 -8.58 13.26
N GLY A 139 -17.44 -9.76 13.73
CA GLY A 139 -17.54 -10.94 12.88
C GLY A 139 -16.21 -11.70 12.79
N PRO A 140 -16.14 -12.67 11.87
CA PRO A 140 -14.93 -13.42 11.63
C PRO A 140 -13.86 -12.52 10.98
N PRO A 141 -12.57 -12.87 11.13
CA PRO A 141 -11.53 -12.27 10.30
C PRO A 141 -11.76 -12.62 8.82
N ALA A 142 -11.06 -11.90 7.93
CA ALA A 142 -10.99 -12.21 6.52
C ALA A 142 -10.67 -13.71 6.31
N ASP A 143 -11.37 -14.33 5.37
CA ASP A 143 -11.33 -15.77 5.13
C ASP A 143 -10.09 -16.22 4.34
N HIS A 144 -9.29 -15.26 3.86
CA HIS A 144 -8.02 -15.49 3.17
C HIS A 144 -6.91 -14.60 3.76
N PRO A 145 -5.63 -15.02 3.65
CA PRO A 145 -4.50 -14.14 3.99
C PRO A 145 -4.59 -12.81 3.25
N ASP A 146 -4.39 -11.70 3.95
CA ASP A 146 -4.59 -10.35 3.44
C ASP A 146 -3.78 -10.05 2.18
N ALA A 147 -2.52 -10.49 2.13
CA ALA A 147 -1.65 -10.33 0.96
C ALA A 147 -2.14 -11.09 -0.30
N GLN A 148 -3.00 -12.10 -0.12
CA GLN A 148 -3.56 -12.97 -1.18
C GLN A 148 -5.05 -12.73 -1.41
N HIS A 149 -5.65 -11.75 -0.72
CA HIS A 149 -7.07 -11.47 -0.76
C HIS A 149 -7.38 -10.41 -1.82
N GLY A 150 -7.92 -10.80 -2.99
CA GLY A 150 -8.16 -9.89 -4.12
C GLY A 150 -9.11 -8.73 -3.83
N ASP A 151 -9.96 -8.88 -2.82
CA ASP A 151 -10.84 -7.82 -2.33
C ASP A 151 -10.18 -6.82 -1.38
N LEU A 152 -9.07 -7.17 -0.73
CA LEU A 152 -8.34 -6.29 0.20
C LEU A 152 -7.08 -5.70 -0.45
N ASN A 153 -6.34 -6.50 -1.19
CA ASN A 153 -5.14 -6.11 -1.91
C ASN A 153 -5.45 -5.90 -3.41
N LEU A 154 -5.77 -4.65 -3.76
CA LEU A 154 -6.20 -4.29 -5.12
C LEU A 154 -5.16 -4.65 -6.20
N ALA A 155 -3.88 -4.71 -5.86
CA ALA A 155 -2.83 -5.06 -6.81
C ALA A 155 -2.94 -6.49 -7.38
N LEU A 156 -3.57 -7.40 -6.64
CA LEU A 156 -3.83 -8.76 -7.14
C LEU A 156 -4.81 -8.73 -8.32
N ARG A 157 -5.92 -7.99 -8.16
CA ARG A 157 -6.85 -7.69 -9.26
C ARG A 157 -6.12 -6.93 -10.37
N GLY A 158 -5.34 -5.92 -10.03
CA GLY A 158 -4.73 -5.03 -11.02
C GLY A 158 -5.78 -4.27 -11.82
N TYR A 159 -5.32 -3.51 -12.82
CA TYR A 159 -6.16 -2.62 -13.59
C TYR A 159 -5.56 -2.30 -14.96
N ALA A 160 -6.39 -1.84 -15.89
CA ALA A 160 -5.99 -1.38 -17.21
C ALA A 160 -6.51 0.05 -17.48
N PRO A 161 -5.78 0.86 -18.27
CA PRO A 161 -6.23 2.21 -18.60
C PRO A 161 -7.55 2.21 -19.38
N THR A 162 -8.31 3.29 -19.22
CA THR A 162 -9.55 3.55 -19.98
C THR A 162 -9.53 4.97 -20.55
N HIS A 163 -10.21 5.17 -21.68
CA HIS A 163 -10.24 6.46 -22.39
C HIS A 163 -11.48 7.29 -22.01
N ALA A 164 -11.69 7.50 -20.71
CA ALA A 164 -12.81 8.27 -20.20
C ALA A 164 -12.43 9.73 -19.96
N ASP A 165 -13.44 10.63 -19.99
CA ASP A 165 -13.23 12.03 -19.63
C ASP A 165 -12.74 12.18 -18.18
N LEU A 166 -11.68 12.95 -17.98
CA LEU A 166 -11.05 13.16 -16.68
C LEU A 166 -11.66 14.37 -15.96
N GLN A 167 -12.96 14.31 -15.72
CA GLN A 167 -13.73 15.31 -14.99
C GLN A 167 -14.78 14.65 -14.09
N LEU A 168 -15.34 15.44 -13.17
CA LEU A 168 -16.52 15.01 -12.42
C LEU A 168 -17.69 14.75 -13.36
N VAL A 169 -18.44 13.68 -13.08
CA VAL A 169 -19.60 13.27 -13.89
C VAL A 169 -20.88 13.32 -13.05
N GLU A 170 -22.00 13.56 -13.72
CA GLU A 170 -23.33 13.45 -13.14
C GLU A 170 -23.90 12.06 -13.43
N ILE A 171 -24.00 11.23 -12.40
CA ILE A 171 -24.61 9.90 -12.48
C ILE A 171 -26.01 9.98 -11.87
N ASN A 172 -27.00 9.34 -12.49
CA ASN A 172 -28.37 9.33 -11.96
C ASN A 172 -28.49 8.47 -10.70
N GLY A 173 -29.54 8.69 -9.92
CA GLY A 173 -29.88 7.86 -8.75
C GLY A 173 -29.77 8.60 -7.42
N GLN A 174 -30.11 7.90 -6.34
CA GLN A 174 -30.13 8.45 -4.99
C GLN A 174 -28.71 8.73 -4.49
N THR A 175 -28.58 9.64 -3.53
CA THR A 175 -27.34 9.90 -2.80
C THR A 175 -27.44 9.34 -1.40
N ASP A 176 -26.32 8.89 -0.84
CA ASP A 176 -26.20 8.48 0.55
C ASP A 176 -25.44 9.55 1.36
N ALA A 177 -26.01 9.99 2.48
CA ALA A 177 -25.36 10.92 3.41
C ALA A 177 -24.23 10.26 4.21
N GLY A 178 -24.29 8.94 4.41
CA GLY A 178 -23.31 8.13 5.11
C GLY A 178 -22.13 7.67 4.25
N ALA A 179 -22.13 7.98 2.94
CA ALA A 179 -21.02 7.64 2.05
C ALA A 179 -19.74 8.46 2.36
N PRO A 180 -18.55 7.86 2.21
CA PRO A 180 -17.30 8.59 2.32
C PRO A 180 -17.18 9.65 1.23
N ARG A 181 -16.60 10.80 1.57
CA ARG A 181 -16.38 11.92 0.64
C ARG A 181 -14.89 12.04 0.32
N LEU A 182 -14.54 11.81 -0.95
CA LEU A 182 -13.17 11.87 -1.46
C LEU A 182 -12.54 13.25 -1.36
N ALA A 183 -13.35 14.32 -1.34
CA ALA A 183 -12.85 15.67 -1.07
C ALA A 183 -12.06 15.74 0.25
N GLY A 184 -12.38 14.88 1.23
CA GLY A 184 -11.65 14.81 2.51
C GLY A 184 -10.21 14.30 2.40
N LEU A 185 -9.78 13.72 1.26
CA LEU A 185 -8.41 13.29 1.03
C LEU A 185 -7.40 14.44 1.13
N PHE A 186 -7.80 15.64 0.69
CA PHE A 186 -6.97 16.84 0.66
C PHE A 186 -7.40 17.81 1.76
N ALA A 187 -6.43 18.41 2.47
CA ALA A 187 -6.68 19.26 3.62
C ALA A 187 -7.56 20.50 3.31
N ASP A 188 -7.46 21.01 2.08
CA ASP A 188 -8.24 22.15 1.60
C ASP A 188 -9.63 21.75 1.06
N GLY A 189 -9.92 20.45 0.98
CA GLY A 189 -11.19 19.93 0.48
C GLY A 189 -11.38 20.07 -1.02
N ARG A 190 -10.29 20.25 -1.80
CA ARG A 190 -10.38 20.48 -3.25
C ARG A 190 -10.79 19.25 -4.05
N VAL A 191 -11.25 19.48 -5.27
CA VAL A 191 -11.23 18.47 -6.34
C VAL A 191 -9.85 18.53 -7.02
N PRO A 192 -9.00 17.50 -6.94
CA PRO A 192 -7.72 17.49 -7.63
C PRO A 192 -7.91 17.35 -9.15
N ILE A 193 -6.87 17.67 -9.91
CA ILE A 193 -6.84 17.34 -11.34
C ILE A 193 -6.83 15.82 -11.47
N PHE A 194 -7.77 15.28 -12.24
CA PHE A 194 -7.79 13.86 -12.57
C PHE A 194 -6.75 13.60 -13.67
N SER A 195 -5.80 12.71 -13.40
CA SER A 195 -4.62 12.49 -14.24
C SER A 195 -4.75 11.25 -15.13
N ALA A 196 -5.55 10.25 -14.73
CA ALA A 196 -5.80 9.04 -15.51
C ALA A 196 -7.06 8.32 -15.02
N GLY A 197 -7.70 7.56 -15.91
CA GLY A 197 -8.80 6.65 -15.57
C GLY A 197 -8.42 5.21 -15.86
N PHE A 198 -8.89 4.29 -15.01
CA PHE A 198 -8.63 2.86 -15.16
C PHE A 198 -9.89 2.04 -14.88
N ARG A 199 -9.89 0.82 -15.41
CA ARG A 199 -10.83 -0.25 -15.04
C ARG A 199 -10.07 -1.34 -14.30
N VAL A 200 -10.58 -1.72 -13.14
CA VAL A 200 -10.07 -2.77 -12.27
C VAL A 200 -10.54 -4.11 -12.83
N HIS A 201 -9.72 -5.15 -12.68
CA HIS A 201 -10.16 -6.51 -13.02
C HIS A 201 -11.08 -7.08 -11.96
N ASP A 202 -11.97 -7.96 -12.41
CA ASP A 202 -12.73 -8.80 -11.51
C ASP A 202 -11.82 -9.80 -10.77
N TRP A 203 -12.37 -10.46 -9.76
CA TRP A 203 -11.71 -11.50 -9.00
C TRP A 203 -12.61 -12.71 -8.94
N ASP A 204 -12.12 -13.81 -9.49
CA ASP A 204 -12.81 -15.08 -9.47
C ASP A 204 -12.33 -15.88 -8.25
N TRP A 205 -13.23 -16.09 -7.28
CA TRP A 205 -12.96 -16.92 -6.11
C TRP A 205 -13.03 -18.43 -6.39
N GLY A 206 -13.57 -18.83 -7.55
CA GLY A 206 -13.68 -20.22 -7.98
C GLY A 206 -12.41 -20.79 -8.59
N CYS A 207 -11.38 -19.97 -8.83
CA CYS A 207 -10.10 -20.39 -9.38
C CYS A 207 -8.96 -20.31 -8.35
N GLY A 208 -8.18 -21.39 -8.22
CA GLY A 208 -7.05 -21.43 -7.30
C GLY A 208 -7.46 -21.43 -5.82
N GLU A 209 -6.47 -21.46 -4.92
CA GLU A 209 -6.71 -21.51 -3.46
C GLU A 209 -7.20 -20.18 -2.88
N HIS A 210 -6.78 -19.06 -3.48
CA HIS A 210 -7.08 -17.71 -2.98
C HIS A 210 -7.77 -16.83 -4.03
N GLY A 211 -8.35 -17.45 -5.04
CA GLY A 211 -8.90 -16.75 -6.20
C GLY A 211 -7.84 -16.37 -7.23
N CYS A 212 -8.29 -15.86 -8.37
CA CYS A 212 -7.44 -15.36 -9.43
C CYS A 212 -8.09 -14.15 -10.15
N ARG A 213 -7.25 -13.43 -10.90
CA ARG A 213 -7.68 -12.25 -11.67
C ARG A 213 -8.62 -12.68 -12.81
N GLY A 214 -9.79 -12.03 -12.87
CA GLY A 214 -10.75 -12.17 -13.96
C GLY A 214 -10.66 -11.08 -15.03
N ASP A 215 -11.75 -10.93 -15.78
CA ASP A 215 -11.88 -9.93 -16.85
C ASP A 215 -11.94 -8.49 -16.30
N LEU A 216 -11.74 -7.50 -17.15
CA LEU A 216 -11.95 -6.10 -16.76
C LEU A 216 -13.41 -5.84 -16.44
N LEU A 217 -13.67 -5.17 -15.31
CA LEU A 217 -15.02 -4.74 -14.95
C LEU A 217 -15.57 -3.77 -16.00
N THR A 218 -16.82 -3.97 -16.39
CA THR A 218 -17.47 -3.18 -17.46
C THR A 218 -18.68 -2.38 -16.99
N ALA A 219 -19.10 -2.55 -15.72
CA ALA A 219 -20.26 -1.82 -15.17
C ALA A 219 -20.03 -0.31 -15.17
N GLU A 220 -18.81 0.11 -14.83
CA GLU A 220 -18.41 1.52 -14.79
C GLU A 220 -17.31 1.81 -15.82
N THR A 221 -17.33 3.03 -16.37
CA THR A 221 -16.32 3.44 -17.37
C THR A 221 -14.96 3.65 -16.72
N VAL A 222 -14.95 4.11 -15.46
CA VAL A 222 -13.79 4.26 -14.59
C VAL A 222 -14.12 3.62 -13.26
N THR A 223 -13.30 2.69 -12.77
CA THR A 223 -13.43 2.12 -11.41
C THR A 223 -12.24 2.46 -10.51
N LEU A 224 -11.18 3.05 -11.07
CA LEU A 224 -10.00 3.54 -10.37
C LEU A 224 -9.54 4.83 -11.04
N LEU A 225 -9.33 5.88 -10.24
CA LEU A 225 -9.07 7.23 -10.72
C LEU A 225 -7.72 7.72 -10.22
N GLY A 226 -6.83 8.07 -11.15
CA GLY A 226 -5.59 8.76 -10.87
C GLY A 226 -5.83 10.25 -10.63
N MET A 227 -5.14 10.79 -9.64
CA MET A 227 -5.22 12.19 -9.23
C MET A 227 -3.82 12.79 -9.17
N ALA A 228 -3.71 14.05 -9.58
CA ALA A 228 -2.49 14.82 -9.42
C ALA A 228 -2.39 15.38 -8.00
N GLY A 229 -1.16 15.48 -7.50
CA GLY A 229 -0.84 16.22 -6.29
C GLY A 229 0.67 16.37 -6.15
N ALA A 230 1.10 17.13 -5.14
CA ALA A 230 2.52 17.41 -4.94
C ALA A 230 3.19 16.30 -4.11
N PRO A 231 4.34 15.75 -4.51
CA PRO A 231 5.07 14.79 -3.68
C PRO A 231 5.34 15.36 -2.28
N GLY A 232 5.05 14.58 -1.25
CA GLY A 232 5.14 14.98 0.16
C GLY A 232 3.91 15.70 0.72
N GLU A 233 2.90 16.01 -0.10
CA GLU A 233 1.63 16.54 0.38
C GLU A 233 0.91 15.52 1.27
N ALA A 234 0.38 15.96 2.41
CA ALA A 234 -0.32 15.08 3.34
C ALA A 234 -1.66 14.61 2.77
N LEU A 235 -1.88 13.29 2.81
CA LEU A 235 -3.14 12.67 2.39
C LEU A 235 -3.91 12.21 3.62
N HIS A 236 -5.19 12.58 3.68
CA HIS A 236 -6.07 12.30 4.81
C HIS A 236 -7.07 11.21 4.45
N ILE A 237 -7.77 10.65 5.44
CA ILE A 237 -8.88 9.73 5.20
C ILE A 237 -10.05 10.44 4.50
N PRO A 238 -10.73 9.82 3.51
CA PRO A 238 -11.99 10.35 3.00
C PRO A 238 -13.01 10.51 4.13
N ARG A 239 -13.55 11.72 4.27
CA ARG A 239 -14.38 12.08 5.41
C ARG A 239 -15.73 11.35 5.38
N ARG A 240 -16.31 11.09 6.54
CA ARG A 240 -17.64 10.49 6.67
C ARG A 240 -18.39 11.08 7.86
N ALA A 241 -19.71 11.20 7.77
CA ALA A 241 -20.55 11.68 8.86
C ALA A 241 -20.74 10.64 9.98
N ASP A 242 -21.04 9.38 9.62
CA ASP A 242 -21.34 8.35 10.61
C ASP A 242 -20.07 7.74 11.22
N SER A 243 -20.14 7.53 12.53
CA SER A 243 -19.17 6.75 13.27
C SER A 243 -19.47 5.25 13.20
N ILE A 244 -18.41 4.44 13.15
CA ILE A 244 -18.48 2.99 13.28
C ILE A 244 -18.23 2.51 14.72
N TYR A 245 -17.59 3.32 15.58
CA TYR A 245 -17.22 2.90 16.94
C TYR A 245 -17.06 4.09 17.91
N ALA A 246 -17.09 3.80 19.22
CA ALA A 246 -16.90 4.82 20.25
C ALA A 246 -15.57 5.57 20.07
N GLY A 247 -15.58 6.88 20.32
CA GLY A 247 -14.41 7.75 20.08
C GLY A 247 -14.28 8.23 18.62
N ASP A 248 -15.41 8.35 17.92
CA ASP A 248 -15.55 8.97 16.59
C ASP A 248 -14.73 8.33 15.46
N PHE A 249 -14.44 7.03 15.60
CA PHE A 249 -13.84 6.26 14.51
C PHE A 249 -14.85 6.06 13.39
N ILE A 250 -14.43 6.25 12.15
CA ILE A 250 -15.28 6.19 10.96
C ILE A 250 -14.91 5.06 10.00
N ALA A 251 -13.70 4.51 10.11
CA ALA A 251 -13.20 3.45 9.24
C ALA A 251 -12.20 2.53 9.96
N LEU A 252 -12.04 1.33 9.42
CA LEU A 252 -10.96 0.40 9.70
C LEU A 252 -9.98 0.36 8.53
N VAL A 253 -8.71 0.15 8.84
CA VAL A 253 -7.68 -0.23 7.86
C VAL A 253 -7.74 -1.75 7.69
N LEU A 254 -8.31 -2.19 6.58
CA LEU A 254 -8.44 -3.60 6.24
C LEU A 254 -7.17 -4.16 5.60
N TYR A 255 -6.37 -3.29 4.98
CA TYR A 255 -5.09 -3.65 4.38
C TYR A 255 -4.13 -2.47 4.35
N ALA A 256 -2.85 -2.70 4.64
CA ALA A 256 -1.81 -1.67 4.54
C ALA A 256 -0.45 -2.24 4.11
N GLU A 257 0.14 -1.59 3.12
CA GLU A 257 1.53 -1.71 2.68
C GLU A 257 2.15 -0.31 2.60
N PRO A 258 3.49 -0.18 2.45
CA PRO A 258 4.12 1.13 2.33
C PRO A 258 3.57 2.01 1.19
N THR A 259 3.01 1.38 0.14
CA THR A 259 2.53 2.08 -1.06
C THR A 259 1.03 1.95 -1.34
N ARG A 260 0.26 1.31 -0.45
CA ARG A 260 -1.19 1.12 -0.65
C ARG A 260 -1.96 0.86 0.64
N LEU A 261 -3.23 1.18 0.61
CA LEU A 261 -4.14 1.08 1.75
C LEU A 261 -5.55 0.70 1.29
N THR A 262 -6.24 -0.16 2.04
CA THR A 262 -7.68 -0.40 1.88
C THR A 262 -8.41 -0.05 3.16
N LEU A 263 -9.41 0.80 3.03
CA LEU A 263 -10.26 1.28 4.11
C LEU A 263 -11.64 0.65 4.01
N GLY A 264 -12.16 0.16 5.14
CA GLY A 264 -13.55 -0.26 5.28
C GLY A 264 -14.31 0.72 6.18
N TYR A 265 -15.47 1.20 5.75
CA TYR A 265 -16.34 2.10 6.53
C TYR A 265 -17.36 1.33 7.37
N THR A 266 -16.99 0.13 7.80
CA THR A 266 -17.69 -0.73 8.75
C THR A 266 -16.69 -1.22 9.80
N ARG A 267 -17.16 -1.98 10.79
CA ARG A 267 -16.29 -2.69 11.75
C ARG A 267 -15.95 -4.12 11.29
N GLU A 268 -16.39 -4.52 10.12
CA GLU A 268 -16.23 -5.90 9.63
C GLU A 268 -14.96 -6.02 8.82
N ASP A 269 -14.32 -7.19 8.88
CA ASP A 269 -13.08 -7.47 8.17
C ASP A 269 -13.33 -7.92 6.73
N THR A 270 -14.12 -7.11 6.00
CA THR A 270 -14.53 -7.38 4.63
C THR A 270 -14.98 -6.08 3.95
N VAL A 271 -14.90 -6.08 2.62
CA VAL A 271 -15.43 -5.02 1.75
C VAL A 271 -16.81 -5.36 1.17
N ALA A 272 -17.36 -6.54 1.50
CA ALA A 272 -18.66 -6.99 1.02
C ALA A 272 -19.82 -6.15 1.56
N HIS A 273 -19.64 -5.47 2.69
CA HIS A 273 -20.65 -4.65 3.34
C HIS A 273 -20.18 -3.21 3.52
N GLY A 274 -21.11 -2.27 3.34
CA GLY A 274 -20.84 -0.84 3.43
C GLY A 274 -19.89 -0.35 2.34
N TYR A 275 -19.25 0.79 2.59
CA TYR A 275 -18.29 1.38 1.66
C TYR A 275 -16.86 0.91 1.94
N ALA A 276 -16.09 0.75 0.88
CA ALA A 276 -14.65 0.58 0.97
C ALA A 276 -13.92 1.54 0.03
N VAL A 277 -12.71 1.93 0.39
CA VAL A 277 -11.85 2.79 -0.43
C VAL A 277 -10.48 2.15 -0.56
N HIS A 278 -10.03 1.96 -1.79
CA HIS A 278 -8.67 1.52 -2.10
C HIS A 278 -7.84 2.74 -2.50
N LEU A 279 -6.63 2.81 -1.95
CA LEU A 279 -5.66 3.87 -2.17
C LEU A 279 -4.37 3.24 -2.65
N GLU A 280 -3.91 3.62 -3.84
CA GLU A 280 -2.68 3.12 -4.45
C GLU A 280 -1.71 4.27 -4.74
N ASP A 281 -0.43 3.95 -4.74
CA ASP A 281 0.67 4.86 -5.10
C ASP A 281 0.77 6.10 -4.20
N LEU A 282 0.53 5.90 -2.89
CA LEU A 282 0.80 6.88 -1.82
C LEU A 282 1.94 6.39 -0.93
N CYS A 283 2.67 7.27 -0.26
CA CYS A 283 3.56 6.88 0.83
C CYS A 283 2.76 6.75 2.13
N VAL A 284 2.32 5.54 2.48
CA VAL A 284 1.54 5.28 3.71
C VAL A 284 2.41 5.54 4.94
N ASP A 285 1.82 6.13 5.98
CA ASP A 285 2.51 6.43 7.22
C ASP A 285 3.10 5.15 7.84
N PRO A 286 4.41 5.08 8.09
CA PRO A 286 5.07 3.85 8.54
C PRO A 286 4.58 3.38 9.92
N ALA A 287 4.08 4.27 10.79
CA ALA A 287 3.47 3.86 12.06
C ALA A 287 2.12 3.17 11.86
N LEU A 288 1.33 3.60 10.85
CA LEU A 288 0.09 2.93 10.48
C LEU A 288 0.36 1.53 9.90
N VAL A 289 1.34 1.42 9.00
CA VAL A 289 1.76 0.13 8.43
C VAL A 289 2.26 -0.82 9.51
N ALA A 290 3.06 -0.33 10.46
CA ALA A 290 3.56 -1.12 11.57
C ALA A 290 2.43 -1.64 12.48
N LEU A 291 1.47 -0.78 12.85
CA LEU A 291 0.32 -1.17 13.65
C LEU A 291 -0.55 -2.20 12.91
N TYR A 292 -0.84 -1.97 11.62
CA TYR A 292 -1.59 -2.90 10.81
C TYR A 292 -0.94 -4.29 10.78
N ARG A 293 0.37 -4.36 10.48
CA ARG A 293 1.10 -5.64 10.40
C ARG A 293 1.09 -6.38 11.73
N HIS A 294 1.30 -5.67 12.84
CA HIS A 294 1.23 -6.25 14.18
C HIS A 294 -0.14 -6.87 14.45
N LEU A 295 -1.22 -6.14 14.16
CA LEU A 295 -2.60 -6.59 14.38
C LEU A 295 -3.01 -7.72 13.42
N ASN A 296 -2.52 -7.70 12.18
CA ASN A 296 -2.71 -8.76 11.20
C ASN A 296 -2.10 -10.08 11.69
N GLN A 297 -0.84 -10.03 12.17
CA GLN A 297 -0.15 -11.19 12.76
C GLN A 297 -0.81 -11.68 14.06
N ALA A 298 -1.47 -10.79 14.79
CA ALA A 298 -2.24 -11.13 15.99
C ALA A 298 -3.64 -11.71 15.71
N GLY A 299 -3.95 -12.03 14.44
CA GLY A 299 -5.21 -12.69 14.06
C GLY A 299 -6.38 -11.76 13.79
N ARG A 300 -6.13 -10.45 13.56
CA ARG A 300 -7.11 -9.48 13.04
C ARG A 300 -8.36 -9.24 13.91
N GLY A 301 -8.38 -9.68 15.17
CA GLY A 301 -9.47 -9.38 16.11
C GLY A 301 -9.59 -7.89 16.45
N ASN A 302 -8.52 -7.12 16.22
CA ASN A 302 -8.53 -5.67 16.16
C ASN A 302 -7.80 -5.24 14.90
N LEU A 303 -8.16 -4.09 14.32
CA LEU A 303 -7.46 -3.47 13.20
C LEU A 303 -7.28 -1.97 13.48
N PRO A 304 -6.36 -1.26 12.79
CA PRO A 304 -6.23 0.18 12.97
C PRO A 304 -7.56 0.88 12.65
N GLY A 305 -8.06 1.68 13.59
CA GLY A 305 -9.22 2.52 13.40
C GLY A 305 -8.81 3.95 13.07
N LEU A 306 -9.58 4.61 12.22
CA LEU A 306 -9.30 5.97 11.74
C LEU A 306 -10.45 6.93 12.03
N ARG A 307 -10.10 8.19 12.33
CA ARG A 307 -11.03 9.31 12.54
C ARG A 307 -10.97 10.32 11.40
N ASN A 308 -12.02 11.11 11.24
CA ASN A 308 -12.01 12.24 10.31
C ASN A 308 -10.78 13.13 10.51
N GLY A 309 -10.10 13.46 9.42
CA GLY A 309 -8.94 14.36 9.43
C GLY A 309 -7.62 13.72 9.89
N GLU A 310 -7.59 12.42 10.17
CA GLU A 310 -6.30 11.73 10.37
C GLU A 310 -5.54 11.60 9.04
N ILE A 311 -4.22 11.81 9.12
CA ILE A 311 -3.30 11.70 7.99
C ILE A 311 -2.90 10.24 7.81
N LEU A 312 -3.14 9.71 6.63
CA LEU A 312 -2.80 8.33 6.25
C LEU A 312 -1.36 8.19 5.77
N GLY A 313 -0.77 9.29 5.30
CA GLY A 313 0.52 9.29 4.65
C GLY A 313 0.74 10.56 3.84
N THR A 314 1.58 10.46 2.83
CA THR A 314 1.88 11.56 1.89
C THR A 314 1.82 11.09 0.45
N LEU A 315 1.64 12.01 -0.48
CA LEU A 315 1.70 11.69 -1.90
C LEU A 315 3.13 11.33 -2.32
N GLY A 316 3.24 10.28 -3.14
CA GLY A 316 4.49 9.85 -3.76
C GLY A 316 4.86 10.67 -5.01
N PRO A 317 5.89 10.24 -5.75
CA PRO A 317 6.24 10.83 -7.04
C PRO A 317 5.30 10.37 -8.17
N ASP A 318 4.67 9.21 -8.02
CA ASP A 318 3.73 8.65 -8.97
C ASP A 318 2.32 9.21 -8.75
N PRO A 319 1.45 9.21 -9.79
CA PRO A 319 0.06 9.64 -9.63
C PRO A 319 -0.67 8.74 -8.63
N PHE A 320 -1.08 9.30 -7.52
CA PHE A 320 -1.94 8.65 -6.52
C PHE A 320 -3.26 8.22 -7.15
N LYS A 321 -3.80 7.05 -6.76
CA LYS A 321 -5.04 6.50 -7.31
C LYS A 321 -6.02 6.11 -6.23
N VAL A 322 -7.31 6.28 -6.53
CA VAL A 322 -8.40 5.90 -5.62
C VAL A 322 -9.51 5.13 -6.34
N ALA A 323 -9.99 4.07 -5.70
CA ALA A 323 -11.19 3.34 -6.08
C ALA A 323 -12.17 3.29 -4.91
N ILE A 324 -13.47 3.29 -5.21
CA ILE A 324 -14.54 3.17 -4.22
C ILE A 324 -15.34 1.91 -4.50
N ARG A 325 -15.73 1.22 -3.44
CA ARG A 325 -16.72 0.15 -3.49
C ARG A 325 -17.93 0.49 -2.64
N ASP A 326 -19.11 0.08 -3.11
CA ASP A 326 -20.35 0.01 -2.34
C ASP A 326 -20.81 -1.45 -2.29
N ARG A 327 -20.82 -2.03 -1.09
CA ARG A 327 -21.20 -3.42 -0.83
C ARG A 327 -20.53 -4.41 -1.79
N GLY A 328 -19.20 -4.30 -1.90
CA GLY A 328 -18.39 -5.14 -2.76
C GLY A 328 -18.40 -4.77 -4.26
N SER A 329 -19.26 -3.86 -4.74
CA SER A 329 -19.23 -3.45 -6.14
C SER A 329 -18.36 -2.22 -6.34
N PHE A 330 -17.47 -2.23 -7.34
CA PHE A 330 -16.71 -1.03 -7.71
C PHE A 330 -17.64 0.02 -8.33
N MET A 331 -17.47 1.28 -7.91
CA MET A 331 -18.26 2.43 -8.34
C MET A 331 -17.40 3.40 -9.16
N ASP A 332 -18.03 4.29 -9.93
CA ASP A 332 -17.29 5.36 -10.61
C ASP A 332 -16.88 6.46 -9.62
N PRO A 333 -15.58 6.61 -9.31
CA PRO A 333 -15.09 7.58 -8.33
C PRO A 333 -15.23 9.04 -8.79
N ARG A 334 -15.63 9.29 -10.04
CA ARG A 334 -15.87 10.64 -10.57
C ARG A 334 -17.27 11.17 -10.27
N SER A 335 -18.18 10.36 -9.69
CA SER A 335 -19.55 10.80 -9.40
C SER A 335 -19.55 12.03 -8.48
N ARG A 336 -19.92 13.20 -9.03
CA ARG A 336 -19.96 14.46 -8.29
C ARG A 336 -20.87 14.36 -7.08
N LYS A 337 -22.10 13.87 -7.33
CA LYS A 337 -23.15 13.81 -6.32
C LYS A 337 -22.82 12.85 -5.19
N ASP A 338 -22.00 11.83 -5.41
CA ASP A 338 -21.79 10.79 -4.38
C ASP A 338 -20.52 11.06 -3.58
N TRP A 339 -19.41 11.40 -4.24
CA TRP A 339 -18.10 11.38 -3.58
C TRP A 339 -17.52 12.78 -3.33
N TRP A 340 -18.01 13.79 -4.05
CA TRP A 340 -17.41 15.14 -4.08
C TRP A 340 -18.32 16.22 -3.49
N GLN A 341 -19.36 15.84 -2.75
CA GLN A 341 -20.24 16.79 -2.07
C GLN A 341 -19.45 17.67 -1.08
N GLY A 342 -19.59 18.98 -1.23
CA GLY A 342 -18.93 19.98 -0.39
C GLY A 342 -17.43 20.11 -0.63
N ALA A 343 -16.95 19.70 -1.82
CA ALA A 343 -15.62 20.08 -2.31
C ALA A 343 -15.56 21.58 -2.60
N ARG A 344 -14.36 22.16 -2.48
CA ARG A 344 -14.09 23.59 -2.71
C ARG A 344 -13.36 23.81 -4.02
#